data_AF-A0A3D4AZF8-F1
#
_entry.id   AF-A0A3D4AZF8-F1
#
_cell.length_a   1.000
_cell.length_b   1.000
_cell.length_c   1.000
_cell.angle_alpha   90.00
_cell.angle_beta   90.00
_cell.angle_gamma   90.00
#
_symmetry.space_group_name_H-M   'P 1'
#
loop_
_entity.id
_entity.type
_entity.pdbx_description
1 polymer ?
#
loop_
_entity_poly.entity_id
_entity_poly.type
_entity_poly.pdbx_seq_one_letter_code
_entity_poly.pdbx_strand_id
1 'polypeptide(L)' 'MGQAQAFWWSPDGKKIAYLQFDVRAEHPYPLLHEINLDEEEGINHYRFKTLLEIERYPKAGEENPTVKLF' A
#
# COMPACT_ATOMS: atom_id res chain seq x y z
N MET A 1 8.33 -18.69 -0.71
CA MET A 1 6.88 -18.97 -0.72
C MET A 1 6.20 -17.68 -0.30
N GLY A 2 5.44 -17.05 -1.18
CA GLY A 2 4.74 -15.79 -0.89
C GLY A 2 3.35 -15.87 -1.48
N GLN A 3 2.34 -15.71 -0.65
CA GLN A 3 0.94 -15.69 -1.06
C GLN A 3 0.58 -14.23 -1.37
N ALA A 4 0.60 -13.87 -2.65
CA ALA A 4 0.23 -12.53 -3.13
C ALA A 4 -1.30 -12.35 -3.30
N GLN A 5 -2.07 -13.44 -3.17
CA GLN A 5 -3.51 -13.44 -3.37
C GLN A 5 -4.25 -13.44 -2.03
N ALA A 6 -5.32 -12.65 -1.94
CA ALA A 6 -6.19 -12.55 -0.78
C ALA A 6 -7.63 -13.00 -1.08
N PHE A 7 -7.87 -13.67 -2.21
CA PHE A 7 -9.18 -14.18 -2.60
C PHE A 7 -9.07 -15.44 -3.47
N TRP A 8 -10.14 -16.26 -3.44
CA TRP A 8 -10.23 -17.53 -4.18
C TRP A 8 -11.64 -17.77 -4.67
N TRP A 9 -11.79 -18.11 -5.95
CA TRP A 9 -13.06 -18.57 -6.51
C TRP A 9 -13.39 -19.99 -6.03
N SER A 10 -14.66 -20.28 -5.83
CA SER A 10 -15.13 -21.65 -5.71
C SER A 10 -14.84 -22.41 -7.01
N PRO A 11 -14.64 -23.74 -6.97
CA PRO A 11 -14.35 -24.52 -8.17
C PRO A 11 -15.41 -24.40 -9.27
N ASP A 12 -16.65 -24.15 -8.90
CA ASP A 12 -17.78 -23.92 -9.81
C ASP A 12 -17.93 -22.47 -10.28
N GLY A 13 -17.05 -21.56 -9.83
CA GLY A 13 -17.01 -20.14 -10.20
C GLY A 13 -18.14 -19.29 -9.62
N LYS A 14 -18.99 -19.82 -8.72
CA LYS A 14 -20.19 -19.12 -8.23
C LYS A 14 -19.96 -18.26 -6.99
N LYS A 15 -18.87 -18.47 -6.27
CA LYS A 15 -18.55 -17.77 -5.02
C LYS A 15 -17.09 -17.35 -5.00
N ILE A 16 -16.78 -16.33 -4.21
CA ILE A 16 -15.41 -15.93 -3.89
C ILE A 16 -15.29 -15.95 -2.37
N ALA A 17 -14.25 -16.61 -1.86
CA ALA A 17 -13.78 -16.41 -0.50
C ALA A 17 -12.69 -15.35 -0.50
N TYR A 18 -12.63 -14.47 0.50
CA TYR A 18 -11.60 -13.42 0.57
C TYR A 18 -11.21 -13.06 2.01
N LEU A 19 -9.99 -12.55 2.14
CA LEU A 19 -9.50 -11.98 3.40
C LEU A 19 -9.83 -10.49 3.44
N GLN A 20 -10.56 -10.09 4.47
CA GLN A 20 -10.75 -8.68 4.83
C GLN A 20 -9.74 -8.29 5.90
N PHE A 21 -8.97 -7.25 5.62
CA PHE A 21 -7.96 -6.70 6.51
C PHE A 21 -8.47 -5.41 7.15
N ASP A 22 -8.38 -5.33 8.47
CA ASP A 22 -8.57 -4.10 9.24
C ASP A 22 -7.21 -3.58 9.71
N VAL A 23 -6.72 -2.56 9.00
CA VAL A 23 -5.39 -1.96 9.17
C VAL A 23 -5.41 -0.74 10.10
N ARG A 24 -6.54 -0.42 10.74
CA ARG A 24 -6.69 0.86 11.48
C ARG A 24 -5.75 1.00 12.66
N ALA A 25 -5.35 -0.12 13.28
CA ALA A 25 -4.41 -0.18 14.39
C ALA A 25 -2.95 0.06 13.96
N GLU A 26 -2.63 -0.13 12.68
CA GLU A 26 -1.27 0.05 12.19
C GLU A 26 -0.87 1.53 12.17
N HIS A 27 0.38 1.80 12.53
CA HIS A 27 0.92 3.14 12.54
C HIS A 27 1.11 3.68 11.10
N PRO A 28 0.61 4.89 10.79
CA PRO A 28 0.84 5.54 9.50
C PRO A 28 2.20 6.23 9.45
N TYR A 29 3.00 5.93 8.43
CA TYR A 29 4.31 6.52 8.19
C TYR A 29 4.30 7.42 6.94
N PRO A 30 4.92 8.61 7.01
CA PRO A 30 5.07 9.47 5.84
C PRO A 30 6.18 8.93 4.93
N LEU A 31 5.86 8.76 3.64
CA LEU A 31 6.80 8.48 2.57
C LEU A 31 6.93 9.73 1.69
N LEU A 32 8.15 10.19 1.48
CA LEU A 32 8.47 11.33 0.63
C LEU A 32 8.95 10.80 -0.71
N HIS A 33 8.20 11.12 -1.77
CA HIS A 33 8.59 10.80 -3.14
C HIS A 33 9.25 12.01 -3.78
N GLU A 34 10.45 11.82 -4.32
CA GLU A 34 11.12 12.80 -5.17
C GLU A 34 10.82 12.47 -6.63
N ILE A 35 9.99 13.29 -7.27
CA ILE A 35 9.59 13.09 -8.67
C ILE A 35 10.37 14.08 -9.54
N ASN A 36 11.21 13.56 -10.42
CA ASN A 36 11.99 14.36 -11.36
C ASN A 36 11.06 15.10 -12.35
N LEU A 37 11.29 16.39 -12.52
CA LEU A 37 10.56 17.30 -13.40
C LEU A 37 11.36 17.63 -14.68
N ASP A 38 12.28 16.76 -15.09
CA ASP A 38 13.24 17.02 -16.18
C ASP A 38 12.58 17.36 -17.55
N GLU A 39 11.26 17.18 -17.70
CA GLU A 39 10.48 17.45 -18.92
C GLU A 39 9.77 18.82 -18.95
N GLU A 40 9.79 19.61 -17.87
CA GLU A 40 9.15 20.93 -17.85
C GLU A 40 10.09 22.01 -18.42
N GLU A 41 9.92 22.37 -19.69
CA GLU A 41 10.73 23.39 -20.36
C GLU A 41 10.73 24.72 -19.60
N GLY A 42 11.93 25.20 -19.22
CA GLY A 42 12.13 26.53 -18.64
C GLY A 42 12.58 26.55 -17.17
N ILE A 43 12.64 25.41 -16.48
CA ILE A 43 13.08 25.35 -15.06
C ILE A 43 14.55 24.93 -14.96
N ASN A 44 15.44 25.89 -14.67
CA ASN A 44 16.89 25.66 -14.59
C ASN A 44 17.44 25.40 -13.16
N HIS A 45 16.62 25.39 -12.10
CA HIS A 45 17.05 24.99 -10.74
C HIS A 45 15.89 24.38 -9.92
N TYR A 46 16.21 23.38 -9.10
CA TYR A 46 15.32 22.48 -8.33
C TYR A 46 14.38 21.63 -9.21
N ARG A 47 14.88 20.47 -9.67
CA ARG A 47 14.20 19.60 -10.64
C ARG A 47 13.34 18.49 -10.03
N PHE A 48 12.87 18.64 -8.80
CA PHE A 48 12.03 17.63 -8.17
C PHE A 48 10.81 18.22 -7.49
N LYS A 49 9.66 17.57 -7.70
CA LYS A 49 8.45 17.78 -6.91
C LYS A 49 8.39 16.73 -5.82
N THR A 50 8.15 17.16 -4.59
CA THR A 50 7.94 16.24 -3.48
C THR A 50 6.46 15.88 -3.36
N LEU A 51 6.13 14.59 -3.37
CA LEU A 51 4.80 14.10 -2.98
C LEU A 51 4.89 13.39 -1.63
N LEU A 52 3.95 13.70 -0.74
CA LEU A 52 3.77 13.02 0.52
C LEU A 52 2.73 11.90 0.34
N GLU A 53 3.14 10.67 0.58
CA GLU A 53 2.24 9.51 0.73
C GLU A 53 2.22 9.08 2.20
N ILE A 54 1.07 8.62 2.67
CA ILE A 54 0.93 8.04 4.01
C ILE A 54 0.70 6.54 3.83
N GLU A 55 1.64 5.74 4.33
CA GLU A 55 1.58 4.28 4.25
C GLU A 55 1.49 3.67 5.64
N ARG A 56 0.61 2.69 5.82
CA ARG A 56 0.52 1.94 7.09
C ARG A 56 1.52 0.80 7.07
N TYR A 57 2.36 0.75 8.10
CA TYR A 57 3.46 -0.23 8.14
C TYR A 57 3.70 -0.70 9.58
N PRO A 58 3.35 -1.94 9.92
CA PRO A 58 3.57 -2.47 11.26
C PRO A 58 5.05 -2.83 11.44
N LYS A 59 5.79 -2.02 12.20
CA LYS A 59 7.17 -2.39 12.57
C LYS A 59 7.18 -3.56 13.55
N ALA A 60 8.33 -4.21 13.68
CA ALA A 60 8.49 -5.31 14.63
C ALA A 60 8.10 -4.88 16.05
N GLY A 61 7.12 -5.57 16.63
CA GLY A 61 6.57 -5.27 17.96
C GLY A 61 5.36 -4.32 17.97
N GLU A 62 4.96 -3.76 16.83
CA GLU A 62 3.73 -2.97 16.69
C GLU A 62 2.52 -3.87 16.34
N GLU A 63 1.32 -3.28 16.41
CA GLU A 63 0.08 -3.98 16.08
C GLU A 63 0.01 -4.35 14.59
N ASN A 64 -0.35 -5.60 14.31
CA ASN A 64 -0.61 -6.10 12.97
C ASN A 64 -2.08 -5.90 12.58
N PRO A 65 -2.42 -5.94 11.28
CA PRO A 65 -3.80 -5.91 10.85
C PRO A 65 -4.60 -7.09 11.40
N THR A 66 -5.84 -6.83 11.79
CA THR A 66 -6.79 -7.90 12.11
C THR A 66 -7.38 -8.44 10.82
N VAL A 67 -7.41 -9.78 10.66
CA VAL A 67 -7.86 -10.43 9.43
C VAL A 67 -9.11 -11.27 9.67
N LYS A 68 -10.08 -11.19 8.75
CA LYS A 68 -11.29 -12.03 8.73
C LYS A 68 -11.45 -12.69 7.36
N LEU A 69 -11.89 -13.94 7.36
CA LEU A 69 -12.26 -14.68 6.15
C LEU A 69 -13.76 -14.60 5.92
N PHE A 70 -14.15 -14.30 4.68
CA PHE A 70 -15.53 -14.28 4.21
C PHE A 70 -15.71 -15.19 3.00
#